data_AF-A0A3M4QPX2-F1
#
_entry.id   AF-A0A3M4QPX2-F1
#
_cell.length_a   1.000
_cell.length_b   1.000
_cell.length_c   1.000
_cell.angle_alpha   90.00
_cell.angle_beta   90.00
_cell.angle_gamma   90.00
#
_symmetry.space_group_name_H-M   'P 1'
#
loop_
_entity.id
_entity.type
_entity.pdbx_description
1 polymer ?
#
loop_
_entity_poly.entity_id
_entity_poly.type
_entity_poly.pdbx_seq_one_letter_code
_entity_poly.pdbx_strand_id
1 'polypeptide(L)'
;MIAMSSLPVLPAIISASVGTPGKAQNLPADVRCIQHLFNLIDPAVPLVEDGKCGPLLLQRISAYQANRLNVGKPDGVIDPGGRTFKSLVDDAGKATAVVPADPPLISRPTCDGQIALTEADFQNAAAVLGNGISVNLIKAFATVESGGRSGFGPARLPVIAFEGHIFRKYTQHKYDRAYPFLSYPYLEKAGPQWRANNKDQAKAWQTLVAAFTLDQKAALMSASYGMFQIMGFNFALCGYKSVFEFVTAQKLNASQQLMAFVSFCRKTPALLKAMRNKDFTGMARHYNGEDYGDYDRRIRKAFEALERKK
;
A
#
# COMPACT_ATOMS: atom_id res chain seq x y z
N MET A 1 -25.01 12.26 -9.99
CA MET A 1 -24.28 12.72 -8.80
C MET A 1 -24.54 11.72 -7.69
N ILE A 2 -23.56 10.87 -7.38
CA ILE A 2 -23.64 9.91 -6.28
C ILE A 2 -22.54 10.33 -5.31
N ALA A 3 -22.95 10.64 -4.08
CA ALA A 3 -22.07 11.07 -3.01
C ALA A 3 -20.98 10.02 -2.78
N MET A 4 -19.72 10.46 -2.82
CA MET A 4 -18.60 9.66 -2.36
C MET A 4 -18.74 9.48 -0.85
N SER A 5 -19.12 8.27 -0.44
CA SER A 5 -19.07 7.84 0.95
C SER A 5 -17.63 7.91 1.44
N SER A 6 -17.43 8.72 2.46
CA SER A 6 -16.19 8.91 3.19
C SER A 6 -15.61 7.58 3.70
N LEU A 7 -14.29 7.43 3.56
CA LEU A 7 -13.45 6.38 4.14
C LEU A 7 -13.83 6.10 5.62
N PRO A 8 -13.87 4.85 6.11
CA PRO A 8 -13.79 4.57 7.54
C PRO A 8 -12.29 4.53 7.93
N VAL A 9 -11.71 5.50 8.66
CA VAL A 9 -12.00 6.11 9.98
C VAL A 9 -11.17 5.41 11.08
N LEU A 10 -10.55 6.22 11.95
CA LEU A 10 -9.99 5.87 13.26
C LEU A 10 -10.89 4.83 13.97
N PRO A 11 -10.39 3.99 14.89
CA PRO A 11 -11.17 2.89 15.49
C PRO A 11 -12.57 3.36 15.88
N ALA A 12 -13.60 2.70 15.33
CA ALA A 12 -14.96 3.24 15.30
C ALA A 12 -15.56 3.50 16.69
N ILE A 13 -15.03 2.91 17.77
CA ILE A 13 -15.29 3.18 19.20
C ILE A 13 -14.32 2.27 20.00
N ILE A 14 -13.81 2.71 21.15
CA ILE A 14 -13.15 1.80 22.13
C ILE A 14 -14.18 0.84 22.74
N SER A 15 -13.84 -0.43 22.96
CA SER A 15 -14.81 -1.43 23.45
C SER A 15 -15.13 -1.32 24.94
N ALA A 16 -14.21 -0.76 25.73
CA ALA A 16 -14.34 -0.54 27.16
C ALA A 16 -13.65 0.76 27.60
N SER A 17 -13.92 1.19 28.84
CA SER A 17 -13.36 2.42 29.38
C SER A 17 -11.84 2.35 29.59
N VAL A 18 -11.15 3.46 29.31
CA VAL A 18 -9.70 3.63 29.44
C VAL A 18 -9.42 4.80 30.38
N GLY A 19 -8.54 4.62 31.36
CA GLY A 19 -8.21 5.68 32.31
C GLY A 19 -7.91 5.19 33.73
N THR A 20 -8.30 6.00 34.71
CA THR A 20 -8.01 5.82 36.13
C THR A 20 -8.20 4.37 36.62
N PRO A 21 -7.17 3.74 37.21
CA PRO A 21 -7.29 2.39 37.80
C PRO A 21 -8.44 2.29 38.80
N GLY A 22 -9.21 1.20 38.74
CA GLY A 22 -10.41 1.01 39.56
C GLY A 22 -11.66 1.75 39.08
N LYS A 23 -11.54 2.63 38.08
CA LYS A 23 -12.68 3.29 37.41
C LYS A 23 -12.83 2.88 35.95
N ALA A 24 -11.76 2.41 35.33
CA ALA A 24 -11.71 2.00 33.92
C ALA A 24 -11.23 0.55 33.75
N GLN A 25 -11.70 -0.13 32.71
CA GLN A 25 -11.31 -1.52 32.41
C GLN A 25 -9.90 -1.63 31.83
N ASN A 26 -9.45 -0.63 31.08
CA ASN A 26 -8.10 -0.57 30.50
C ASN A 26 -7.72 -1.80 29.65
N LEU A 27 -8.63 -2.23 28.77
CA LEU A 27 -8.31 -3.29 27.81
C LEU A 27 -7.13 -2.88 26.92
N PRO A 28 -6.10 -3.72 26.72
CA PRO A 28 -4.87 -3.30 26.03
C PRO A 28 -5.08 -2.75 24.62
N ALA A 29 -6.09 -3.22 23.88
CA ALA A 29 -6.43 -2.71 22.56
C ALA A 29 -7.02 -1.29 22.62
N ASP A 30 -7.91 -1.04 23.58
CA ASP A 30 -8.53 0.28 23.79
C ASP A 30 -7.51 1.29 24.31
N VAL A 31 -6.62 0.86 25.22
CA VAL A 31 -5.52 1.69 25.71
C VAL A 31 -4.60 2.10 24.56
N ARG A 32 -4.25 1.17 23.65
CA ARG A 32 -3.47 1.52 22.44
C ARG A 32 -4.20 2.50 21.54
N CYS A 33 -5.51 2.33 21.35
CA CYS A 33 -6.32 3.27 20.59
C CYS A 33 -6.24 4.69 21.19
N ILE A 34 -6.40 4.84 22.50
CA ILE A 34 -6.31 6.14 23.16
C ILE A 34 -4.88 6.72 23.11
N GLN A 35 -3.85 5.90 23.32
CA GLN A 35 -2.46 6.31 23.18
C GLN A 35 -2.18 6.88 21.78
N HIS A 36 -2.68 6.18 20.75
CA HIS A 36 -2.57 6.61 19.35
C HIS A 36 -3.27 7.96 19.10
N LEU A 37 -4.51 8.11 19.55
CA LEU A 37 -5.24 9.38 19.39
C LEU A 37 -4.53 10.56 20.06
N PHE A 38 -3.94 10.36 21.25
CA PHE A 38 -3.15 11.39 21.92
C PHE A 38 -1.85 11.72 21.17
N ASN A 39 -1.20 10.73 20.57
CA ASN A 39 0.00 10.94 19.76
C ASN A 39 -0.30 11.78 18.50
N LEU A 40 -1.50 11.63 17.92
CA LEU A 40 -1.92 12.42 16.77
C LEU A 40 -2.09 13.90 17.11
N ILE A 41 -2.59 14.24 18.31
CA ILE A 41 -2.87 15.63 18.71
C ILE A 41 -1.70 16.32 19.42
N ASP A 42 -0.75 15.57 19.96
CA ASP A 42 0.43 16.08 20.66
C ASP A 42 1.66 15.19 20.37
N PRO A 43 2.28 15.36 19.18
CA PRO A 43 3.40 14.54 18.73
C PRO A 43 4.74 14.93 19.39
N ALA A 44 4.82 16.08 20.06
CA ALA A 44 6.06 16.58 20.66
C ALA A 44 6.51 15.74 21.87
N VAL A 45 5.56 15.06 22.53
CA VAL A 45 5.82 14.18 23.67
C VAL A 45 5.06 12.87 23.45
N PRO A 46 5.57 11.92 22.66
CA PRO A 46 4.80 10.74 22.30
C PRO A 46 4.58 9.80 23.49
N LEU A 47 3.36 9.31 23.64
CA LEU A 47 3.04 8.13 24.43
C LEU A 47 3.57 6.89 23.72
N VAL A 48 4.10 5.94 24.50
CA VAL A 48 4.40 4.60 23.99
C VAL A 48 3.08 3.86 23.79
N GLU A 49 2.78 3.40 22.57
CA GLU A 49 1.55 2.66 22.24
C GLU A 49 1.63 1.18 22.66
N ASP A 50 1.90 0.93 23.95
CA ASP A 50 2.11 -0.40 24.51
C ASP A 50 0.81 -1.07 25.03
N GLY A 51 -0.30 -0.33 25.10
CA GLY A 51 -1.56 -0.80 25.65
C GLY A 51 -1.59 -0.84 27.18
N LYS A 52 -0.67 -0.15 27.85
CA LYS A 52 -0.65 -0.01 29.30
C LYS A 52 -1.10 1.39 29.72
N CYS A 53 -2.08 1.45 30.62
CA CYS A 53 -2.57 2.72 31.14
C CYS A 53 -1.61 3.27 32.20
N GLY A 54 -0.48 3.81 31.74
CA GLY A 54 0.58 4.34 32.58
C GLY A 54 0.32 5.77 33.08
N PRO A 55 1.16 6.28 34.00
CA PRO A 55 0.96 7.60 34.63
C PRO A 55 0.91 8.75 33.62
N LEU A 56 1.72 8.69 32.55
CA LEU A 56 1.71 9.70 31.50
C LEU A 56 0.39 9.71 30.71
N LEU A 57 -0.19 8.54 30.42
CA LEU A 57 -1.50 8.48 29.77
C LEU A 57 -2.60 9.04 30.69
N LEU A 58 -2.59 8.70 31.98
CA LEU A 58 -3.54 9.23 32.97
C LEU A 58 -3.46 10.76 33.08
N GLN A 59 -2.23 11.30 33.09
CA GLN A 59 -2.00 12.74 33.07
C GLN A 59 -2.58 13.37 31.81
N ARG A 60 -2.37 12.78 30.64
CA ARG A 60 -2.94 13.28 29.37
C ARG A 60 -4.46 13.28 29.36
N ILE A 61 -5.09 12.21 29.82
CA ILE A 61 -6.56 12.12 29.90
C ILE A 61 -7.09 13.25 30.79
N SER A 62 -6.54 13.38 31.99
CA SER A 62 -6.99 14.39 32.97
C SER A 62 -6.76 15.82 32.47
N ALA A 63 -5.59 16.08 31.89
CA ALA A 63 -5.26 17.38 31.31
C ALA A 63 -6.14 17.72 30.10
N TYR A 64 -6.46 16.74 29.24
CA TYR A 64 -7.36 16.95 28.11
C TYR A 64 -8.78 17.29 28.57
N GLN A 65 -9.31 16.56 29.54
CA GLN A 65 -10.61 16.86 30.14
C GLN A 65 -10.65 18.25 30.78
N ALA A 66 -9.63 18.62 31.57
CA ALA A 66 -9.55 19.93 32.20
C ALA A 66 -9.44 21.06 31.17
N ASN A 67 -8.45 20.96 30.27
CA ASN A 67 -8.01 22.10 29.46
C ASN A 67 -8.71 22.20 28.12
N ARG A 68 -9.13 21.07 27.52
CA ARG A 68 -9.83 21.07 26.22
C ARG A 68 -11.34 21.02 26.38
N LEU A 69 -11.84 20.31 27.38
CA LEU A 69 -13.28 20.16 27.61
C LEU A 69 -13.84 21.07 28.72
N ASN A 70 -12.97 21.83 29.39
CA ASN A 70 -13.31 22.70 30.52
C ASN A 70 -14.04 21.95 31.66
N VAL A 71 -13.62 20.72 31.94
CA VAL A 71 -14.17 19.91 33.03
C VAL A 71 -13.53 20.33 34.35
N GLY A 72 -14.32 20.89 35.26
CA GLY A 72 -13.82 21.40 36.54
C GLY A 72 -13.26 20.33 37.51
N LYS A 73 -13.69 19.06 37.36
CA LYS A 73 -13.13 17.91 38.09
C LYS A 73 -12.95 16.73 37.14
N PRO A 74 -11.80 16.61 36.46
CA PRO A 74 -11.49 15.49 35.59
C PRO A 74 -11.56 14.16 36.36
N ASP A 75 -12.27 13.18 35.81
CA ASP A 75 -12.34 11.82 36.38
C ASP A 75 -11.20 10.91 35.91
N GLY A 76 -10.49 11.35 34.86
CA GLY A 76 -9.41 10.60 34.24
C GLY A 76 -9.88 9.38 33.47
N VAL A 77 -11.14 9.32 33.04
CA VAL A 77 -11.74 8.18 32.33
C VAL A 77 -12.27 8.58 30.94
N ILE A 78 -12.01 7.74 29.96
CA ILE A 78 -12.57 7.83 28.61
C ILE A 78 -13.50 6.64 28.40
N ASP A 79 -14.80 6.91 28.33
CA ASP A 79 -15.82 5.89 28.05
C ASP A 79 -16.06 5.69 26.54
N PRO A 80 -16.44 4.48 26.11
CA PRO A 80 -16.93 4.20 24.76
C PRO A 80 -18.03 5.19 24.33
N GLY A 81 -17.79 5.94 23.26
CA GLY A 81 -18.76 6.94 22.76
C GLY A 81 -19.02 8.13 23.67
N GLY A 82 -18.26 8.26 24.78
CA GLY A 82 -18.36 9.36 25.72
C GLY A 82 -17.84 10.69 25.16
N ARG A 83 -18.10 11.78 25.89
CA ARG A 83 -17.72 13.15 25.47
C ARG A 83 -16.22 13.28 25.22
N THR A 84 -15.40 12.72 26.11
CA THR A 84 -13.94 12.73 25.99
C THR A 84 -13.46 11.98 24.75
N PHE A 85 -14.03 10.80 24.49
CA PHE A 85 -13.69 10.01 23.31
C PHE A 85 -14.02 10.74 22.01
N LYS A 86 -15.26 11.26 21.89
CA LYS A 86 -15.71 12.00 20.70
C LYS A 86 -14.83 13.21 20.41
N SER A 87 -14.57 14.04 21.42
CA SER A 87 -13.71 15.23 21.25
C SER A 87 -12.27 14.86 20.89
N LEU A 88 -11.71 13.80 21.51
CA LEU A 88 -10.35 13.37 21.22
C LEU A 88 -10.23 12.83 19.79
N VAL A 89 -11.24 12.11 19.30
CA VAL A 89 -11.33 11.68 17.90
C VAL A 89 -11.45 12.88 16.95
N ASP A 90 -12.27 13.87 17.29
CA ASP A 90 -12.44 15.09 16.48
C ASP A 90 -11.13 15.90 16.40
N ASP A 91 -10.46 16.09 17.53
CA ASP A 91 -9.17 16.79 17.58
C ASP A 91 -8.08 16.00 16.86
N ALA A 92 -8.04 14.67 16.98
CA ALA A 92 -7.14 13.82 16.21
C ALA A 92 -7.41 13.95 14.71
N GLY A 93 -8.68 13.95 14.30
CA GLY A 93 -9.09 14.22 12.93
C GLY A 93 -8.60 15.57 12.42
N LYS A 94 -8.76 16.64 13.21
CA LYS A 94 -8.26 17.99 12.90
C LYS A 94 -6.73 18.04 12.86
N ALA A 95 -6.04 17.42 13.81
CA ALA A 95 -4.59 17.39 13.86
C ALA A 95 -4.02 16.64 12.64
N THR A 96 -4.64 15.53 12.24
CA THR A 96 -4.31 14.84 10.98
C THR A 96 -4.63 15.65 9.72
N ALA A 97 -5.52 16.64 9.81
CA ALA A 97 -5.81 17.59 8.74
C ALA A 97 -4.87 18.83 8.73
N VAL A 98 -4.16 19.11 9.84
CA VAL A 98 -3.30 20.30 10.04
C VAL A 98 -1.80 19.97 9.91
N VAL A 99 -1.36 18.73 10.14
CA VAL A 99 -0.12 18.23 9.50
C VAL A 99 -0.32 18.44 7.99
N PRO A 100 0.66 18.95 7.21
CA PRO A 100 0.47 19.05 5.77
C PRO A 100 0.29 17.62 5.21
N ALA A 101 -0.95 17.18 5.15
CA ALA A 101 -1.40 15.92 4.63
C ALA A 101 -1.64 16.13 3.14
N ASP A 102 -0.55 16.33 2.42
CA ASP A 102 -0.54 15.85 1.06
C ASP A 102 0.08 14.44 1.13
N PRO A 103 -0.72 13.42 0.82
CA PRO A 103 -0.23 12.55 -0.24
C PRO A 103 -1.33 12.47 -1.29
N PRO A 104 -1.50 13.51 -2.13
CA PRO A 104 -2.30 13.42 -3.35
C PRO A 104 -1.80 12.22 -4.18
N LEU A 105 -0.56 11.81 -3.95
CA LEU A 105 0.02 10.59 -4.49
C LEU A 105 -0.82 9.34 -4.24
N ILE A 106 -1.42 9.10 -3.07
CA ILE A 106 -2.17 7.85 -2.84
C ILE A 106 -3.68 8.03 -2.66
N SER A 107 -4.14 9.26 -2.42
CA SER A 107 -5.56 9.54 -2.14
C SER A 107 -6.36 10.03 -3.35
N ARG A 108 -5.70 10.48 -4.43
CA ARG A 108 -6.38 11.04 -5.61
C ARG A 108 -5.92 10.36 -6.90
N PRO A 109 -6.83 10.00 -7.82
CA PRO A 109 -6.41 9.60 -9.15
C PRO A 109 -5.78 10.80 -9.87
N THR A 110 -4.66 10.56 -10.53
CA THR A 110 -3.94 11.54 -11.36
C THR A 110 -3.85 11.08 -12.81
N CYS A 111 -4.70 10.12 -13.19
CA CYS A 111 -4.70 9.55 -14.52
C CYS A 111 -5.25 10.55 -15.54
N ASP A 112 -4.51 10.74 -16.64
CA ASP A 112 -4.84 11.68 -17.72
C ASP A 112 -5.93 11.15 -18.69
N GLY A 113 -6.44 9.93 -18.46
CA GLY A 113 -7.44 9.26 -19.27
C GLY A 113 -6.87 8.22 -20.24
N GLN A 114 -5.56 8.17 -20.47
CA GLN A 114 -4.91 7.20 -21.35
C GLN A 114 -4.65 5.86 -20.64
N ILE A 115 -5.71 5.07 -20.47
CA ILE A 115 -5.68 3.83 -19.66
C ILE A 115 -5.42 2.55 -20.45
N ALA A 116 -5.29 2.63 -21.78
CA ALA A 116 -5.10 1.50 -22.69
C ALA A 116 -3.79 1.65 -23.47
N LEU A 117 -3.15 0.52 -23.79
CA LEU A 117 -2.01 0.46 -24.69
C LEU A 117 -2.49 0.12 -26.10
N THR A 118 -1.88 0.75 -27.09
CA THR A 118 -2.07 0.48 -28.51
C THR A 118 -1.05 -0.53 -29.03
N GLU A 119 -1.27 -1.05 -30.24
CA GLU A 119 -0.26 -1.87 -30.92
C GLU A 119 1.08 -1.14 -31.08
N ALA A 120 1.03 0.14 -31.42
CA ALA A 120 2.21 0.98 -31.60
C ALA A 120 3.03 1.10 -30.30
N ASP A 121 2.37 1.19 -29.14
CA ASP A 121 3.07 1.20 -27.85
C ASP A 121 3.89 -0.07 -27.64
N PHE A 122 3.32 -1.23 -27.96
CA PHE A 122 4.03 -2.51 -27.85
C PHE A 122 5.16 -2.66 -28.88
N GLN A 123 4.97 -2.16 -30.11
CA GLN A 123 6.01 -2.12 -31.14
C GLN A 123 7.19 -1.25 -30.71
N ASN A 124 6.91 -0.05 -30.20
CA ASN A 124 7.91 0.86 -29.68
C ASN A 124 8.66 0.26 -28.48
N ALA A 125 7.95 -0.39 -27.56
CA ALA A 125 8.57 -1.08 -26.43
C ALA A 125 9.52 -2.21 -26.87
N ALA A 126 9.13 -3.00 -27.88
CA ALA A 126 10.00 -4.04 -28.44
C ALA A 126 11.24 -3.45 -29.11
N ALA A 127 11.08 -2.37 -29.88
CA ALA A 127 12.20 -1.66 -30.49
C ALA A 127 13.19 -1.13 -29.44
N VAL A 128 12.70 -0.56 -28.34
CA VAL A 128 13.54 -0.07 -27.22
C VAL A 128 14.26 -1.20 -26.48
N LEU A 129 13.65 -2.38 -26.35
CA LEU A 129 14.29 -3.57 -25.75
C LEU A 129 15.33 -4.20 -26.69
N GLY A 130 15.25 -3.91 -27.98
CA GLY A 130 16.24 -4.25 -28.99
C GLY A 130 15.95 -5.54 -29.75
N ASN A 131 16.83 -5.83 -30.72
CA ASN A 131 16.67 -6.94 -31.65
C ASN A 131 16.46 -8.28 -30.95
N GLY A 132 15.49 -9.04 -31.47
CA GLY A 132 15.13 -10.39 -30.98
C GLY A 132 14.05 -10.43 -29.90
N ILE A 133 13.54 -9.28 -29.44
CA ILE A 133 12.39 -9.24 -28.53
C ILE A 133 11.09 -9.19 -29.33
N SER A 134 10.24 -10.19 -29.16
CA SER A 134 8.93 -10.23 -29.82
C SER A 134 7.94 -9.28 -29.15
N VAL A 135 7.21 -8.51 -29.96
CA VAL A 135 6.06 -7.71 -29.52
C VAL A 135 5.04 -8.56 -28.76
N ASN A 136 4.77 -9.78 -29.26
CA ASN A 136 3.85 -10.71 -28.61
C ASN A 136 4.35 -11.20 -27.26
N LEU A 137 5.67 -11.17 -27.01
CA LEU A 137 6.20 -11.50 -25.69
C LEU A 137 5.89 -10.42 -24.66
N ILE A 138 5.99 -9.13 -25.04
CA ILE A 138 5.61 -8.01 -24.16
C ILE A 138 4.11 -8.05 -23.86
N LYS A 139 3.28 -8.31 -24.88
CA LYS A 139 1.85 -8.53 -24.70
C LYS A 139 1.54 -9.74 -23.83
N ALA A 140 2.35 -10.80 -23.90
CA ALA A 140 2.20 -11.97 -23.03
C ALA A 140 2.43 -11.59 -21.56
N PHE A 141 3.43 -10.75 -21.24
CA PHE A 141 3.62 -10.23 -19.88
C PHE A 141 2.38 -9.45 -19.42
N ALA A 142 1.90 -8.50 -20.22
CA ALA A 142 0.66 -7.77 -19.91
C ALA A 142 -0.54 -8.72 -19.72
N THR A 143 -0.64 -9.77 -20.53
CA THR A 143 -1.70 -10.79 -20.43
C THR A 143 -1.62 -11.58 -19.13
N VAL A 144 -0.44 -12.02 -18.72
CA VAL A 144 -0.27 -12.81 -17.49
C VAL A 144 -0.49 -11.96 -16.25
N GLU A 145 -0.01 -10.71 -16.24
CA GLU A 145 -0.08 -9.82 -15.08
C GLU A 145 -1.47 -9.22 -14.86
N SER A 146 -2.11 -8.72 -15.92
CA SER A 146 -3.40 -8.03 -15.82
C SER A 146 -4.57 -8.78 -16.43
N GLY A 147 -4.35 -9.94 -17.06
CA GLY A 147 -5.34 -10.58 -17.92
C GLY A 147 -5.53 -9.85 -19.26
N GLY A 148 -4.58 -9.00 -19.65
CA GLY A 148 -4.69 -8.12 -20.82
C GLY A 148 -5.61 -6.92 -20.61
N ARG A 149 -6.06 -6.70 -19.36
CA ARG A 149 -6.90 -5.57 -18.97
C ARG A 149 -6.04 -4.33 -18.71
N SER A 150 -6.70 -3.18 -18.64
CA SER A 150 -6.07 -1.94 -18.20
C SER A 150 -5.35 -2.14 -16.86
N GLY A 151 -4.19 -1.50 -16.71
CA GLY A 151 -3.51 -1.40 -15.43
C GLY A 151 -4.18 -0.42 -14.46
N PHE A 152 -5.34 0.14 -14.81
CA PHE A 152 -6.15 1.01 -13.96
C PHE A 152 -7.46 0.33 -13.57
N GLY A 153 -7.84 0.47 -12.30
CA GLY A 153 -9.16 0.10 -11.81
C GLY A 153 -10.23 1.15 -12.11
N PRO A 154 -11.49 0.90 -11.74
CA PRO A 154 -12.62 1.82 -12.00
C PRO A 154 -12.43 3.23 -11.39
N ALA A 155 -11.67 3.33 -10.29
CA ALA A 155 -11.34 4.60 -9.64
C ALA A 155 -10.24 5.40 -10.36
N ARG A 156 -9.77 4.96 -11.54
CA ARG A 156 -8.61 5.52 -12.27
C ARG A 156 -7.34 5.58 -11.43
N LEU A 157 -7.22 4.66 -10.48
CA LEU A 157 -6.00 4.35 -9.76
C LEU A 157 -5.37 3.11 -10.39
N PRO A 158 -4.03 2.99 -10.37
CA PRO A 158 -3.39 1.78 -10.84
C PRO A 158 -3.86 0.58 -10.02
N VAL A 159 -3.97 -0.56 -10.68
CA VAL A 159 -4.18 -1.84 -10.00
C VAL A 159 -2.94 -2.12 -9.15
N ILE A 160 -3.14 -2.48 -7.89
CA ILE A 160 -2.04 -2.79 -6.96
C ILE A 160 -2.27 -4.12 -6.25
N ALA A 161 -1.17 -4.70 -5.76
CA ALA A 161 -1.18 -5.67 -4.69
C ALA A 161 -0.14 -5.29 -3.63
N PHE A 162 -0.52 -5.30 -2.36
CA PHE A 162 0.32 -4.98 -1.22
C PHE A 162 0.97 -6.23 -0.62
N GLU A 163 2.28 -6.17 -0.41
CA GLU A 163 3.13 -7.23 0.09
C GLU A 163 3.61 -6.90 1.51
N GLY A 164 2.87 -7.33 2.54
CA GLY A 164 3.22 -6.99 3.93
C GLY A 164 4.56 -7.54 4.41
N HIS A 165 5.06 -8.60 3.79
CA HIS A 165 6.42 -9.11 4.06
C HIS A 165 7.53 -8.21 3.49
N ILE A 166 7.25 -7.47 2.43
CA ILE A 166 8.13 -6.43 1.90
C ILE A 166 8.07 -5.19 2.79
N PHE A 167 6.89 -4.84 3.30
CA PHE A 167 6.75 -3.73 4.27
C PHE A 167 7.51 -4.04 5.55
N ARG A 168 7.38 -5.27 6.06
CA ARG A 168 8.18 -5.82 7.13
C ARG A 168 9.68 -5.68 6.90
N LYS A 169 10.17 -6.04 5.70
CA LYS A 169 11.57 -5.90 5.31
C LYS A 169 12.05 -4.44 5.35
N TYR A 170 11.32 -3.54 4.69
CA TYR A 170 11.77 -2.15 4.54
C TYR A 170 11.56 -1.28 5.79
N THR A 171 10.69 -1.71 6.70
CA THR A 171 10.53 -1.10 8.03
C THR A 171 11.38 -1.79 9.10
N GLN A 172 12.23 -2.74 8.71
CA GLN A 172 13.12 -3.48 9.61
C GLN A 172 12.36 -4.09 10.80
N HIS A 173 11.20 -4.68 10.53
CA HIS A 173 10.36 -5.36 11.53
C HIS A 173 9.74 -4.43 12.59
N LYS A 174 9.87 -3.11 12.44
CA LYS A 174 9.36 -2.11 13.40
C LYS A 174 7.88 -2.28 13.74
N TYR A 175 7.07 -2.72 12.76
CA TYR A 175 5.62 -2.77 12.88
C TYR A 175 5.04 -4.18 13.06
N ASP A 176 5.86 -5.23 13.21
CA ASP A 176 5.41 -6.63 13.29
C ASP A 176 4.37 -6.85 14.42
N ARG A 177 4.63 -6.31 15.61
CA ARG A 177 3.77 -6.51 16.78
C ARG A 177 2.52 -5.63 16.77
N ALA A 178 2.68 -4.36 16.38
CA ALA A 178 1.61 -3.38 16.44
C ALA A 178 0.64 -3.49 15.24
N TYR A 179 1.13 -3.93 14.08
CA TYR A 179 0.38 -3.98 12.82
C TYR A 179 0.60 -5.32 12.09
N PRO A 180 0.20 -6.47 12.67
CA PRO A 180 0.47 -7.80 12.11
C PRO A 180 -0.24 -8.06 10.76
N PHE A 181 -1.20 -7.22 10.38
CA PHE A 181 -1.83 -7.25 9.06
C PHE A 181 -1.06 -6.46 7.99
N LEU A 182 -0.19 -5.52 8.38
CA LEU A 182 0.64 -4.74 7.47
C LEU A 182 2.09 -5.24 7.42
N SER A 183 2.57 -5.85 8.51
CA SER A 183 3.93 -6.34 8.66
C SER A 183 3.91 -7.79 9.14
N TYR A 184 4.19 -8.74 8.24
CA TYR A 184 4.14 -10.19 8.53
C TYR A 184 5.18 -10.96 7.70
N PRO A 185 5.69 -12.12 8.17
CA PRO A 185 6.62 -12.92 7.39
C PRO A 185 5.98 -13.51 6.14
N TYR A 186 6.78 -13.74 5.10
CA TYR A 186 6.36 -14.56 3.95
C TYR A 186 6.39 -16.03 4.37
N LEU A 187 5.22 -16.68 4.38
CA LEU A 187 5.11 -18.11 4.70
C LEU A 187 4.77 -18.92 3.47
N GLU A 188 3.85 -18.42 2.66
CA GLU A 188 3.39 -19.05 1.43
C GLU A 188 2.91 -17.99 0.43
N LYS A 189 2.94 -18.35 -0.85
CA LYS A 189 2.43 -17.50 -1.93
C LYS A 189 0.94 -17.24 -1.76
N ALA A 190 0.57 -15.96 -1.79
CA ALA A 190 -0.81 -15.51 -1.61
C ALA A 190 -1.49 -16.08 -0.37
N GLY A 191 -0.78 -16.15 0.78
CA GLY A 191 -1.32 -16.63 2.06
C GLY A 191 -2.46 -15.77 2.65
N PRO A 192 -3.02 -16.15 3.82
CA PRO A 192 -4.22 -15.53 4.38
C PRO A 192 -4.14 -14.01 4.56
N GLN A 193 -3.03 -13.49 5.09
CA GLN A 193 -2.82 -12.05 5.28
C GLN A 193 -2.76 -11.31 3.94
N TRP A 194 -2.07 -11.89 2.95
CA TRP A 194 -2.02 -11.31 1.61
C TRP A 194 -3.39 -11.29 0.95
N ARG A 195 -4.16 -12.39 1.05
CA ARG A 195 -5.54 -12.45 0.52
C ARG A 195 -6.46 -11.46 1.21
N ALA A 196 -6.30 -11.25 2.52
CA ALA A 196 -7.07 -10.25 3.25
C ALA A 196 -6.72 -8.81 2.80
N ASN A 197 -5.44 -8.53 2.58
CA ASN A 197 -4.97 -7.22 2.12
C ASN A 197 -5.31 -6.92 0.66
N ASN A 198 -5.42 -7.96 -0.17
CA ASN A 198 -5.58 -7.83 -1.62
C ASN A 198 -6.90 -8.43 -2.12
N LYS A 199 -7.91 -8.52 -1.24
CA LYS A 199 -9.24 -9.07 -1.57
C LYS A 199 -9.84 -8.43 -2.80
N ASP A 200 -9.71 -7.11 -2.89
CA ASP A 200 -10.13 -6.29 -4.02
C ASP A 200 -9.27 -5.01 -4.05
N GLN A 201 -9.43 -4.22 -5.11
CA GLN A 201 -8.63 -3.01 -5.28
C GLN A 201 -8.93 -1.93 -4.24
N ALA A 202 -10.17 -1.83 -3.73
CA ALA A 202 -10.50 -0.86 -2.69
C ALA A 202 -9.75 -1.22 -1.40
N LYS A 203 -9.74 -2.50 -1.02
CA LYS A 203 -9.01 -3.01 0.14
C LYS A 203 -7.49 -2.87 -0.04
N ALA A 204 -6.93 -3.19 -1.21
CA ALA A 204 -5.50 -3.04 -1.46
C ALA A 204 -5.04 -1.58 -1.31
N TRP A 205 -5.81 -0.62 -1.83
CA TRP A 205 -5.52 0.82 -1.66
C TRP A 205 -5.69 1.27 -0.21
N GLN A 206 -6.72 0.80 0.51
CA GLN A 206 -6.86 1.06 1.95
C GLN A 206 -5.65 0.54 2.74
N THR A 207 -5.18 -0.67 2.44
CA THR A 207 -4.00 -1.26 3.08
C THR A 207 -2.75 -0.45 2.78
N LEU A 208 -2.54 -0.03 1.53
CA LEU A 208 -1.41 0.83 1.16
C LEU A 208 -1.45 2.17 1.90
N VAL A 209 -2.63 2.81 2.00
CA VAL A 209 -2.81 4.06 2.77
C VAL A 209 -2.47 3.85 4.25
N ALA A 210 -2.94 2.77 4.86
CA ALA A 210 -2.63 2.45 6.26
C ALA A 210 -1.14 2.17 6.49
N ALA A 211 -0.44 1.56 5.54
CA ALA A 211 1.01 1.41 5.61
C ALA A 211 1.73 2.76 5.41
N PHE A 212 1.22 3.61 4.52
CA PHE A 212 1.82 4.90 4.18
C PHE A 212 1.77 5.89 5.36
N THR A 213 0.73 5.83 6.21
CA THR A 213 0.69 6.64 7.45
C THR A 213 1.77 6.25 8.45
N LEU A 214 2.30 5.02 8.37
CA LEU A 214 3.36 4.53 9.26
C LEU A 214 4.76 4.75 8.68
N ASP A 215 4.95 4.48 7.40
CA ASP A 215 6.20 4.72 6.68
C ASP A 215 5.92 4.85 5.18
N GLN A 216 5.96 6.09 4.69
CA GLN A 216 5.59 6.41 3.32
C GLN A 216 6.44 5.66 2.29
N LYS A 217 7.76 5.69 2.46
CA LYS A 217 8.70 5.10 1.49
C LYS A 217 8.57 3.59 1.49
N ALA A 218 8.54 2.96 2.67
CA ALA A 218 8.39 1.52 2.79
C ALA A 218 7.05 1.06 2.24
N ALA A 219 5.95 1.77 2.53
CA ALA A 219 4.63 1.43 1.99
C ALA A 219 4.63 1.41 0.47
N LEU A 220 5.15 2.47 -0.16
CA LEU A 220 5.20 2.53 -1.62
C LEU A 220 6.10 1.46 -2.23
N MET A 221 7.21 1.10 -1.57
CA MET A 221 8.09 0.01 -2.02
C MET A 221 7.45 -1.37 -1.92
N SER A 222 6.44 -1.52 -1.07
CA SER A 222 5.79 -2.78 -0.72
C SER A 222 4.54 -3.10 -1.53
N ALA A 223 4.26 -2.38 -2.60
CA ALA A 223 3.19 -2.76 -3.53
C ALA A 223 3.73 -2.98 -4.95
N SER A 224 3.05 -3.81 -5.70
CA SER A 224 3.14 -3.89 -7.16
C SER A 224 2.16 -2.90 -7.79
N TYR A 225 2.48 -2.37 -8.98
CA TYR A 225 1.68 -1.31 -9.59
C TYR A 225 1.41 -1.53 -11.08
N GLY A 226 0.17 -1.27 -11.47
CA GLY A 226 -0.25 -1.12 -12.85
C GLY A 226 -0.28 -2.43 -13.63
N MET A 227 -0.31 -2.30 -14.96
CA MET A 227 -0.54 -3.41 -15.89
C MET A 227 0.49 -4.53 -15.78
N PHE A 228 1.75 -4.18 -15.47
CA PHE A 228 2.86 -5.13 -15.40
C PHE A 228 3.21 -5.54 -13.96
N GLN A 229 2.49 -5.02 -12.96
CA GLN A 229 2.68 -5.36 -11.54
C GLN A 229 4.13 -5.27 -11.06
N ILE A 230 4.91 -4.28 -11.56
CA ILE A 230 6.27 -4.07 -11.09
C ILE A 230 6.24 -3.58 -9.64
N MET A 231 7.01 -4.25 -8.77
CA MET A 231 7.16 -3.88 -7.36
C MET A 231 7.81 -2.51 -7.19
N GLY A 232 7.29 -1.70 -6.26
CA GLY A 232 7.79 -0.34 -5.99
C GLY A 232 9.25 -0.30 -5.54
N PHE A 233 9.76 -1.34 -4.89
CA PHE A 233 11.19 -1.42 -4.55
C PHE A 233 12.11 -1.47 -5.78
N ASN A 234 11.59 -1.77 -6.97
CA ASN A 234 12.34 -1.76 -8.23
C ASN A 234 12.41 -0.38 -8.90
N PHE A 235 11.97 0.71 -8.24
CA PHE A 235 11.91 2.06 -8.84
C PHE A 235 13.21 2.48 -9.57
N ALA A 236 14.38 2.18 -9.00
CA ALA A 236 15.67 2.51 -9.59
C ALA A 236 15.97 1.69 -10.85
N LEU A 237 15.57 0.41 -10.87
CA LEU A 237 15.64 -0.45 -12.06
C LEU A 237 14.69 0.04 -13.16
N CYS A 238 13.55 0.63 -12.76
CA CYS A 238 12.63 1.30 -13.68
C CYS A 238 13.10 2.69 -14.14
N GLY A 239 14.23 3.21 -13.63
CA GLY A 239 14.80 4.49 -14.06
C GLY A 239 14.38 5.71 -13.25
N TYR A 240 13.66 5.54 -12.14
CA TYR A 240 13.22 6.64 -11.28
C TYR A 240 14.21 6.92 -10.16
N LYS A 241 14.28 8.18 -9.69
CA LYS A 241 15.18 8.57 -8.59
C LYS A 241 14.61 8.22 -7.22
N SER A 242 13.29 8.10 -7.14
CA SER A 242 12.59 7.73 -5.91
C SER A 242 11.36 6.86 -6.20
N VAL A 243 10.90 6.15 -5.19
CA VAL A 243 9.64 5.39 -5.27
C VAL A 243 8.43 6.31 -5.45
N PHE A 244 8.51 7.56 -4.97
CA PHE A 244 7.45 8.55 -5.15
C PHE A 244 7.29 8.94 -6.62
N GLU A 245 8.41 9.18 -7.32
CA GLU A 245 8.40 9.43 -8.77
C GLU A 245 7.86 8.24 -9.54
N PHE A 246 8.28 7.02 -9.19
CA PHE A 246 7.78 5.79 -9.78
C PHE A 246 6.25 5.67 -9.63
N VAL A 247 5.72 5.79 -8.41
CA VAL A 247 4.26 5.68 -8.19
C VAL A 247 3.49 6.81 -8.88
N THR A 248 4.07 8.00 -8.95
CA THR A 248 3.48 9.12 -9.70
C THR A 248 3.33 8.77 -11.18
N ALA A 249 4.36 8.21 -11.79
CA ALA A 249 4.33 7.77 -13.18
C ALA A 249 3.34 6.61 -13.39
N GLN A 250 3.32 5.61 -12.50
CA GLN A 250 2.37 4.48 -12.59
C GLN A 250 0.90 4.93 -12.53
N LYS A 251 0.61 6.06 -11.88
CA LYS A 251 -0.73 6.65 -11.79
C LYS A 251 -1.12 7.52 -12.99
N LEU A 252 -0.18 7.91 -13.84
CA LEU A 252 -0.44 8.88 -14.90
C LEU A 252 -1.19 8.25 -16.07
N ASN A 253 -0.64 7.19 -16.67
CA ASN A 253 -1.26 6.49 -17.80
C ASN A 253 -0.65 5.11 -18.03
N ALA A 254 -1.23 4.33 -18.95
CA ALA A 254 -0.78 2.99 -19.27
C ALA A 254 0.60 2.98 -19.94
N SER A 255 0.93 4.03 -20.71
CA SER A 255 2.24 4.17 -21.35
C SER A 255 3.37 4.26 -20.32
N GLN A 256 3.19 5.03 -19.24
CA GLN A 256 4.17 5.07 -18.14
C GLN A 256 4.36 3.72 -17.45
N GLN A 257 3.27 2.95 -17.30
CA GLN A 257 3.36 1.59 -16.75
C GLN A 257 4.16 0.66 -17.67
N LEU A 258 4.00 0.78 -18.98
CA LEU A 258 4.80 0.05 -19.98
C LEU A 258 6.27 0.49 -19.95
N MET A 259 6.54 1.79 -19.85
CA MET A 259 7.91 2.31 -19.82
C MET A 259 8.68 1.89 -18.57
N ALA A 260 7.99 1.77 -17.42
CA ALA A 260 8.57 1.20 -16.21
C ALA A 260 8.96 -0.28 -16.39
N PHE A 261 8.10 -1.08 -17.04
CA PHE A 261 8.39 -2.48 -17.40
C PHE A 261 9.57 -2.57 -18.36
N VAL A 262 9.58 -1.78 -19.44
CA VAL A 262 10.68 -1.76 -20.43
C VAL A 262 12.00 -1.41 -19.75
N SER A 263 12.02 -0.39 -18.90
CA SER A 263 13.23 0.02 -18.16
C SER A 263 13.71 -1.06 -17.21
N PHE A 264 12.79 -1.70 -16.48
CA PHE A 264 13.10 -2.84 -15.62
C PHE A 264 13.75 -4.00 -16.39
N CYS A 265 13.18 -4.38 -17.55
CA CYS A 265 13.75 -5.42 -18.40
C CYS A 265 15.15 -5.04 -18.91
N ARG A 266 15.35 -3.80 -19.38
CA ARG A 266 16.66 -3.33 -19.88
C ARG A 266 17.72 -3.35 -18.78
N LYS A 267 17.36 -3.01 -17.55
CA LYS A 267 18.27 -3.02 -16.40
C LYS A 267 18.39 -4.39 -15.72
N THR A 268 17.76 -5.43 -16.28
CA THR A 268 17.85 -6.81 -15.79
C THR A 268 18.39 -7.72 -16.91
N PRO A 269 19.72 -7.76 -17.13
CA PRO A 269 20.31 -8.45 -18.30
C PRO A 269 19.94 -9.93 -18.42
N ALA A 270 19.79 -10.63 -17.29
CA ALA A 270 19.40 -12.04 -17.27
C ALA A 270 17.96 -12.24 -17.75
N LEU A 271 17.03 -11.36 -17.34
CA LEU A 271 15.65 -11.35 -17.85
C LEU A 271 15.63 -11.02 -19.34
N LEU A 272 16.39 -10.02 -19.79
CA LEU A 272 16.42 -9.65 -21.20
C LEU A 272 16.98 -10.77 -22.09
N LYS A 273 18.01 -11.48 -21.61
CA LYS A 273 18.54 -12.69 -22.26
C LYS A 273 17.47 -13.78 -22.34
N ALA A 274 16.76 -14.03 -21.24
CA ALA A 274 15.68 -15.02 -21.23
C ALA A 274 14.56 -14.66 -22.21
N MET A 275 14.16 -13.39 -22.25
CA MET A 275 13.17 -12.88 -23.21
C MET A 275 13.59 -13.12 -24.67
N ARG A 276 14.84 -12.78 -25.02
CA ARG A 276 15.39 -12.97 -26.37
C ARG A 276 15.41 -14.45 -26.78
N ASN A 277 15.78 -15.32 -25.84
CA ASN A 277 15.88 -16.76 -26.07
C ASN A 277 14.54 -17.50 -25.95
N LYS A 278 13.44 -16.78 -25.63
CA LYS A 278 12.14 -17.37 -25.27
C LYS A 278 12.26 -18.41 -24.14
N ASP A 279 13.21 -18.20 -23.22
CA ASP A 279 13.38 -19.00 -22.02
C ASP A 279 12.34 -18.57 -20.97
N PHE A 280 11.16 -19.20 -21.03
CA PHE A 280 10.04 -18.86 -20.15
C PHE A 280 10.32 -19.15 -18.67
N THR A 281 11.16 -20.14 -18.37
CA THR A 281 11.57 -20.45 -16.99
C THR A 281 12.50 -19.38 -16.46
N GLY A 282 13.49 -18.95 -17.24
CA GLY A 282 14.36 -17.82 -16.93
C GLY A 282 13.57 -16.52 -16.77
N MET A 283 12.57 -16.27 -17.62
CA MET A 283 11.66 -15.13 -17.48
C MET A 283 10.92 -15.16 -16.15
N ALA A 284 10.30 -16.29 -15.80
CA ALA A 284 9.55 -16.44 -14.57
C ALA A 284 10.42 -16.19 -13.32
N ARG A 285 11.61 -16.81 -13.28
CA ARG A 285 12.57 -16.68 -12.19
C ARG A 285 13.10 -15.25 -12.02
N HIS A 286 13.48 -14.59 -13.12
CA HIS A 286 14.04 -13.24 -13.05
C HIS A 286 12.99 -12.15 -12.88
N TYR A 287 11.71 -12.42 -13.17
CA TYR A 287 10.62 -11.48 -12.98
C TYR A 287 9.95 -11.60 -11.61
N ASN A 288 9.67 -12.82 -11.15
CA ASN A 288 8.91 -13.09 -9.92
C ASN A 288 9.77 -13.66 -8.76
N GLY A 289 11.03 -14.01 -9.00
CA GLY A 289 11.89 -14.69 -8.04
C GLY A 289 11.75 -16.22 -8.08
N GLU A 290 12.37 -16.90 -7.12
CA GLU A 290 12.44 -18.37 -7.08
C GLU A 290 11.04 -19.02 -6.93
N ASP A 291 10.13 -18.41 -6.18
CA ASP A 291 8.76 -18.90 -5.96
C ASP A 291 7.78 -18.39 -7.04
N TYR A 292 8.20 -18.46 -8.31
CA TYR A 292 7.40 -17.98 -9.43
C TYR A 292 6.14 -18.84 -9.70
N GLY A 293 6.04 -20.04 -9.11
CA GLY A 293 4.89 -20.94 -9.25
C GLY A 293 4.75 -21.46 -10.68
N ASP A 294 3.61 -21.22 -11.32
CA ASP A 294 3.31 -21.67 -12.69
C ASP A 294 3.51 -20.57 -13.76
N TYR A 295 4.19 -19.48 -13.38
CA TYR A 295 4.32 -18.29 -14.22
C TYR A 295 4.95 -18.60 -15.58
N ASP A 296 5.97 -19.47 -15.62
CA ASP A 296 6.65 -19.93 -16.82
C ASP A 296 5.68 -20.58 -17.83
N ARG A 297 4.77 -21.43 -17.34
CA ARG A 297 3.73 -22.06 -18.16
C ARG A 297 2.69 -21.04 -18.63
N ARG A 298 2.31 -20.10 -17.76
CA ARG A 298 1.33 -19.05 -18.08
C ARG A 298 1.86 -18.10 -19.16
N ILE A 299 3.09 -17.63 -19.04
CA ILE A 299 3.71 -16.72 -20.02
C ILE A 299 3.93 -17.42 -21.36
N ARG A 300 4.35 -18.69 -21.36
CA ARG A 300 4.45 -19.51 -22.58
C ARG A 300 3.09 -19.62 -23.28
N LYS A 301 2.05 -20.03 -22.55
CA LYS A 301 0.70 -20.19 -23.09
C LYS A 301 0.16 -18.89 -23.67
N ALA A 302 0.36 -17.76 -22.98
CA ALA A 302 -0.06 -16.45 -23.47
C ALA A 302 0.68 -16.05 -24.74
N PHE A 303 2.00 -16.24 -24.79
CA PHE A 303 2.82 -15.96 -25.96
C PHE A 303 2.39 -16.80 -27.18
N GLU A 304 2.26 -18.11 -27.02
CA GLU A 304 1.85 -19.02 -28.10
C GLU A 304 0.43 -18.73 -28.62
N ALA A 305 -0.48 -18.32 -27.75
CA ALA A 305 -1.83 -17.91 -28.15
C ALA A 305 -1.82 -16.63 -29.00
N LEU A 306 -0.91 -15.70 -28.72
CA LEU A 306 -0.74 -14.46 -29.50
C LEU A 306 -0.05 -14.74 -30.85
N GLU A 307 0.88 -15.68 -30.90
CA GLU A 307 1.53 -16.09 -32.17
C GLU A 307 0.55 -16.77 -33.13
N ARG A 308 -0.47 -17.49 -32.62
CA ARG A 308 -1.49 -18.17 -33.44
C ARG A 308 -2.56 -17.24 -34.03
N LYS A 309 -2.67 -16.00 -33.54
CA LYS A 309 -3.66 -15.01 -34.01
C LYS A 309 -3.16 -14.14 -35.16
N LYS A 310 -2.01 -14.50 -35.75
CA LYS A 310 -1.43 -13.82 -36.91
C LYS A 310 -2.19 -14.13 -38.19
#